data_AF-A0A1R4IET8-F1
#
_entry.id   AF-A0A1R4IET8-F1
#
_cell.length_a   1.000
_cell.length_b   1.000
_cell.length_c   1.000
_cell.angle_alpha   90.00
_cell.angle_beta   90.00
_cell.angle_gamma   90.00
#
_symmetry.space_group_name_H-M   'P 1'
#
loop_
_entity.id
_entity.type
_entity.pdbx_description
1 polymer ?
#
loop_
_entity_poly.entity_id
_entity_poly.type
_entity_poly.pdbx_seq_one_letter_code
_entity_poly.pdbx_strand_id
1 'polypeptide(L)'
;MIKHMRNKIKDLLRAQEGFTLIEMTLVLFIISVLLLLIIPNIGSYQGTAQETGNSALETVVQTQIDLYEMKKHTTPKTLEDLHGDGFLSESQYSEVKRLFTIDSSGNLVKLNGE
;
A
#
# COMPACT_ATOMS: atom_id res chain seq x y z
N MET A 1 -39.47 -23.48 -51.34
CA MET A 1 -38.25 -22.72 -51.00
C MET A 1 -38.18 -22.36 -49.50
N ILE A 2 -39.17 -21.65 -48.96
CA ILE A 2 -39.20 -21.17 -47.55
C ILE A 2 -39.10 -22.31 -46.52
N LYS A 3 -39.76 -23.44 -46.75
CA LYS A 3 -39.76 -24.60 -45.82
C LYS A 3 -38.36 -25.24 -45.66
N HIS A 4 -37.54 -25.17 -46.72
CA HIS A 4 -36.19 -25.73 -46.74
C HIS A 4 -35.21 -24.82 -45.97
N MET A 5 -35.40 -23.51 -46.08
CA MET A 5 -34.65 -22.50 -45.32
C MET A 5 -34.94 -22.60 -43.82
N ARG A 6 -36.19 -22.82 -43.44
CA ARG A 6 -36.60 -23.03 -42.03
C ARG A 6 -35.97 -24.29 -41.41
N ASN A 7 -35.85 -25.37 -42.17
CA ASN A 7 -35.22 -26.59 -41.66
C ASN A 7 -33.71 -26.42 -41.47
N LYS A 8 -33.03 -25.77 -42.42
CA LYS A 8 -31.61 -25.41 -42.25
C LYS A 8 -31.35 -24.56 -41.00
N ILE A 9 -32.21 -23.57 -40.72
CA ILE A 9 -32.07 -22.73 -39.51
C ILE A 9 -32.25 -23.57 -38.23
N LYS A 10 -33.19 -24.53 -38.22
CA LYS A 10 -33.38 -25.46 -37.10
C LYS A 10 -32.15 -26.34 -36.86
N ASP A 11 -31.48 -26.79 -37.92
CA ASP A 11 -30.29 -27.62 -37.81
C ASP A 11 -29.08 -26.81 -37.32
N LEU A 12 -28.96 -25.54 -37.74
CA LEU A 12 -27.91 -24.63 -37.24
C LEU A 12 -28.07 -24.30 -35.75
N LEU A 13 -29.30 -24.14 -35.26
CA LEU A 13 -29.58 -23.88 -33.83
C LEU A 13 -29.35 -25.11 -32.94
N ARG A 14 -29.43 -26.33 -33.51
CA ARG A 14 -29.14 -27.58 -32.79
C ARG A 14 -27.64 -27.92 -32.76
N ALA A 15 -26.82 -27.19 -33.51
CA ALA A 15 -25.38 -27.40 -33.63
C ALA A 15 -24.54 -26.56 -32.63
N GLN A 16 -25.15 -25.96 -31.60
CA GLN A 16 -24.41 -25.36 -30.49
C GLN A 16 -24.17 -26.40 -29.39
N GLU A 17 -23.14 -27.22 -29.58
CA GLU A 17 -22.56 -28.03 -28.51
C GLU A 17 -21.49 -27.21 -27.78
N GLY A 18 -21.84 -26.56 -26.67
CA GLY A 18 -20.86 -25.82 -25.88
C GLY A 18 -21.48 -24.81 -24.94
N PHE A 19 -21.83 -25.29 -23.74
CA PHE A 19 -21.85 -24.57 -22.45
C PHE A 19 -22.45 -25.53 -21.42
N THR A 20 -21.70 -26.57 -21.07
CA THR A 20 -22.16 -27.50 -20.03
C THR A 20 -21.91 -26.89 -18.65
N LEU A 21 -22.70 -27.26 -17.64
CA LEU A 21 -22.44 -26.82 -16.27
C LEU A 21 -21.06 -27.25 -15.78
N ILE A 22 -20.59 -28.44 -16.19
CA ILE A 22 -19.27 -28.96 -15.81
C ILE A 22 -18.13 -28.07 -16.32
N GLU A 23 -18.26 -27.53 -17.54
CA GLU A 23 -17.29 -26.63 -18.13
C GLU A 23 -17.17 -25.33 -17.32
N MET A 24 -18.30 -24.74 -16.92
CA MET A 24 -18.29 -23.54 -16.08
C MET A 24 -17.75 -23.80 -14.67
N THR A 25 -18.00 -24.99 -14.10
CA THR A 25 -17.44 -25.33 -12.79
C THR A 25 -15.91 -25.50 -12.83
N LEU A 26 -15.36 -26.07 -13.91
CA LEU A 26 -13.92 -26.18 -14.08
C LEU A 26 -13.26 -24.81 -14.27
N VAL A 27 -13.91 -23.89 -15.00
CA VAL A 27 -13.42 -22.52 -15.16
C VAL A 27 -13.38 -21.79 -13.82
N LEU A 28 -14.47 -21.85 -13.03
CA LEU A 28 -14.50 -21.24 -11.70
C LEU A 28 -13.49 -21.88 -10.74
N PHE A 29 -13.27 -23.19 -10.85
CA PHE A 29 -12.24 -23.90 -10.09
C PHE A 29 -10.84 -23.35 -10.39
N ILE A 30 -10.47 -23.23 -11.67
CA ILE A 30 -9.17 -22.69 -12.08
C ILE A 30 -9.02 -21.23 -11.63
N ILE A 31 -10.03 -20.38 -11.85
CA ILE A 31 -10.01 -18.97 -11.40
C ILE A 31 -9.84 -18.89 -9.88
N SER A 32 -10.49 -19.75 -9.10
CA SER A 32 -10.35 -19.76 -7.64
C SER A 32 -8.92 -20.05 -7.17
N VAL A 33 -8.24 -21.00 -7.82
CA VAL A 33 -6.82 -21.32 -7.53
C VAL A 33 -5.92 -20.15 -7.91
N LEU A 34 -6.16 -19.50 -9.05
CA LEU A 34 -5.38 -18.32 -9.46
C LEU A 34 -5.56 -17.15 -8.48
N LEU A 35 -6.79 -16.89 -8.01
CA LEU A 35 -7.04 -15.84 -7.01
C LEU A 35 -6.33 -16.11 -5.67
N LEU A 36 -6.31 -17.38 -5.23
CA LEU A 36 -5.56 -17.78 -4.02
C LEU A 36 -4.05 -17.56 -4.15
N LEU A 37 -3.48 -17.62 -5.35
CA LEU A 37 -2.06 -17.32 -5.59
C LEU A 37 -1.79 -15.81 -5.71
N ILE A 38 -2.71 -15.04 -6.31
CA ILE A 38 -2.52 -13.61 -6.58
C ILE A 38 -2.77 -12.74 -5.34
N ILE A 39 -3.84 -13.00 -4.59
CA ILE A 39 -4.22 -12.21 -3.40
C ILE A 39 -3.09 -12.11 -2.35
N PRO A 40 -2.44 -13.22 -1.91
CA PRO A 40 -1.37 -13.12 -0.91
C PRO A 40 -0.14 -12.38 -1.45
N ASN A 41 0.08 -12.39 -2.77
CA ASN A 41 1.20 -11.71 -3.40
C ASN A 41 1.01 -10.17 -3.51
N ILE A 42 -0.23 -9.66 -3.38
CA ILE A 42 -0.50 -8.21 -3.42
C ILE A 42 -0.33 -7.54 -2.05
N GLY A 43 -0.54 -8.28 -0.96
CA GLY A 43 -0.59 -7.73 0.41
C GLY A 43 0.73 -7.13 0.92
N SER A 44 1.87 -7.53 0.37
CA SER A 44 3.20 -7.11 0.85
C SER A 44 3.66 -5.74 0.35
N TYR A 45 3.07 -5.21 -0.74
CA TYR A 45 3.53 -3.96 -1.34
C TYR A 45 3.24 -2.71 -0.51
N GLN A 46 2.21 -2.75 0.36
CA GLN A 46 1.86 -1.62 1.21
C GLN A 46 2.85 -1.45 2.38
N GLY A 47 3.33 -2.57 2.96
CA GLY A 47 4.28 -2.54 4.08
C GLY A 47 5.64 -1.95 3.69
N THR A 48 6.24 -2.44 2.60
CA THR A 48 7.56 -1.97 2.14
C THR A 48 7.55 -0.49 1.73
N ALA A 49 6.47 -0.02 1.10
CA ALA A 49 6.33 1.40 0.76
C ALA A 49 6.22 2.28 2.02
N GLN A 50 5.46 1.82 3.02
CA GLN A 50 5.33 2.52 4.30
C GLN A 50 6.67 2.59 5.06
N GLU A 51 7.42 1.48 5.12
CA GLU A 51 8.73 1.44 5.78
C GLU A 51 9.75 2.37 5.11
N THR A 52 9.79 2.37 3.78
CA THR A 52 10.66 3.26 3.01
C THR A 52 10.30 4.73 3.27
N GLY A 53 8.99 5.04 3.31
CA GLY A 53 8.49 6.37 3.67
C GLY A 53 8.88 6.79 5.10
N ASN A 54 8.76 5.88 6.07
CA ASN A 54 9.15 6.13 7.45
C ASN A 54 10.65 6.38 7.60
N SER A 55 11.50 5.62 6.90
CA SER A 55 12.97 5.82 6.91
C SER A 55 13.39 7.14 6.26
N ALA A 56 12.73 7.52 5.16
CA ALA A 56 12.95 8.82 4.55
C ALA A 56 12.54 9.97 5.49
N LEU A 57 11.41 9.82 6.18
CA LEU A 57 10.94 10.79 7.18
C LEU A 57 11.92 10.90 8.34
N GLU A 58 12.43 9.79 8.87
CA GLU A 58 13.46 9.75 9.92
C GLU A 58 14.70 10.56 9.53
N THR A 59 15.20 10.37 8.30
CA THR A 59 16.34 11.12 7.75
C THR A 59 16.07 12.62 7.68
N VAL A 60 14.88 13.01 7.25
CA VAL A 60 14.49 14.42 7.16
C VAL A 60 14.45 15.07 8.54
N VAL A 61 13.84 14.41 9.53
CA VAL A 61 13.77 14.96 10.89
C VAL A 61 15.15 15.01 11.54
N GLN A 62 16.01 14.01 11.32
CA GLN A 62 17.40 14.08 11.80
C GLN A 62 18.14 15.28 11.21
N THR A 63 17.97 15.54 9.91
CA THR A 63 18.52 16.75 9.27
C THR A 63 17.99 18.03 9.93
N GLN A 64 16.73 18.06 10.35
CA GLN A 64 16.16 19.21 11.07
C GLN A 64 16.72 19.36 12.48
N ILE A 65 16.99 18.25 13.19
CA ILE A 65 17.67 18.25 14.49
C ILE A 65 19.07 18.82 14.34
N ASP A 66 19.83 18.37 13.33
CA ASP A 66 21.18 18.86 13.08
C ASP A 66 21.17 20.36 12.76
N LEU A 67 20.23 20.83 11.93
CA LEU A 67 20.06 22.25 11.62
C LEU A 67 19.66 23.08 12.85
N TYR A 68 18.81 22.53 13.72
CA TYR A 68 18.46 23.17 14.99
C TYR A 68 19.70 23.32 15.87
N GLU A 69 20.49 22.25 16.03
CA GLU A 69 21.72 22.28 16.82
C GLU A 69 22.74 23.28 16.25
N MET A 70 22.90 23.33 14.93
CA MET A 70 23.76 24.32 14.27
C MET A 70 23.32 25.76 14.53
N LYS A 71 22.00 26.02 14.57
CA LYS A 71 21.44 27.38 14.71
C LYS A 71 21.34 27.84 16.15
N LYS A 72 21.03 26.93 17.07
CA LYS A 72 20.73 27.21 18.49
C LYS A 72 21.84 26.77 19.44
N HIS A 73 22.87 26.07 18.95
CA HIS A 73 23.95 25.48 19.75
C HIS A 73 23.43 24.59 20.90
N THR A 74 22.24 24.04 20.72
CA THR A 74 21.54 23.19 21.71
C THR A 74 20.78 22.13 20.96
N THR A 75 20.73 20.92 21.51
CA THR A 75 19.94 19.81 20.95
C THR A 75 18.46 20.01 21.32
N PRO A 76 17.51 19.81 20.38
CA PRO A 76 16.09 19.87 20.70
C PRO A 76 15.72 18.76 21.69
N LYS A 77 14.91 19.07 22.70
CA LYS A 77 14.47 18.09 23.70
C LYS A 77 13.17 17.42 23.31
N THR A 78 12.40 18.09 22.45
CA THR A 78 11.06 17.68 22.06
C THR A 78 10.82 17.97 20.58
N LEU A 79 9.88 17.24 19.97
CA LEU A 79 9.44 17.52 18.59
C LEU A 79 8.75 18.89 18.49
N GLU A 80 8.19 19.36 19.61
CA GLU A 80 7.60 20.69 19.76
C GLU A 80 8.64 21.80 19.59
N ASP A 81 9.90 21.60 20.04
CA ASP A 81 10.97 22.58 19.85
C ASP A 81 11.29 22.78 18.35
N LEU A 82 11.28 21.68 17.59
CA LEU A 82 11.50 21.70 16.14
C LEU A 82 10.33 22.35 15.40
N HIS A 83 9.10 22.07 15.81
CA HIS A 83 7.92 22.64 15.20
C HIS A 83 7.74 24.13 15.53
N GLY A 84 7.90 24.51 16.79
CA GLY A 84 7.75 25.89 17.26
C GLY A 84 8.75 26.86 16.62
N ASP A 85 9.97 26.39 16.32
CA ASP A 85 10.99 27.16 15.63
C ASP A 85 10.92 27.07 14.10
N GLY A 86 9.93 26.36 13.56
CA GLY A 86 9.64 26.27 12.12
C GLY A 86 10.52 25.31 11.33
N PHE A 87 11.24 24.41 11.99
CA PHE A 87 12.02 23.36 11.33
C PHE A 87 11.14 22.20 10.81
N LEU A 88 9.96 22.02 11.40
CA LEU A 88 8.95 21.06 10.92
C LEU A 88 7.66 21.78 10.54
N SER A 89 7.14 21.47 9.35
CA SER A 89 5.78 21.86 8.98
C SER A 89 4.74 21.09 9.83
N GLU A 90 3.52 21.62 9.92
CA GLU A 90 2.40 20.97 10.64
C GLU A 90 2.17 19.53 10.21
N SER A 91 2.20 19.26 8.90
CA SER A 91 2.02 17.92 8.36
C SER A 91 3.14 16.98 8.80
N GLN A 92 4.39 17.42 8.75
CA GLN A 92 5.54 16.64 9.21
C GLN A 92 5.47 16.42 10.72
N TYR A 93 5.18 17.44 11.52
CA TYR A 93 5.07 17.32 12.97
C TYR A 93 3.99 16.31 13.37
N SER A 94 2.82 16.37 12.74
CA SER A 94 1.72 15.44 13.01
C SER A 94 2.07 13.99 12.68
N GLU A 95 2.79 13.76 11.58
CA GLU A 95 3.15 12.41 11.15
C GLU A 95 4.31 11.84 11.98
N VAL A 96 5.32 12.66 12.26
CA VAL A 96 6.47 12.27 13.09
C VAL A 96 6.02 11.97 14.51
N LYS A 97 5.13 12.77 15.10
CA LYS A 97 4.61 12.55 16.46
C LYS A 97 3.87 11.21 16.63
N ARG A 98 3.31 10.66 15.54
CA ARG A 98 2.64 9.35 15.57
C ARG A 98 3.62 8.18 15.55
N LEU A 99 4.82 8.39 15.03
CA LEU A 99 5.76 7.32 14.70
C LEU A 99 7.06 7.38 15.52
N PHE A 100 7.47 8.56 15.96
CA PHE A 100 8.76 8.84 16.59
C PHE A 100 8.63 9.76 17.82
N THR A 101 9.61 9.65 18.71
CA THR A 101 9.83 10.56 19.85
C THR A 101 11.30 10.92 19.95
N ILE A 102 11.62 12.02 20.64
CA ILE A 102 13.00 12.34 21.01
C ILE A 102 13.29 11.73 22.40
N ASP A 103 14.41 11.04 22.54
CA ASP A 103 14.88 10.50 23.82
C ASP A 103 15.58 11.56 24.69
N SER A 104 15.96 11.20 25.91
CA SER A 104 16.65 12.13 26.83
C SER A 104 18.06 12.56 26.36
N SER A 105 18.59 11.92 25.32
CA SER A 105 19.89 12.21 24.71
C SER A 105 19.77 13.06 23.44
N GLY A 106 18.56 13.39 23.01
CA GLY A 106 18.30 14.18 21.80
C GLY A 106 18.23 13.35 20.51
N ASN A 107 18.14 12.02 20.60
CA ASN A 107 18.02 11.14 19.43
C ASN A 107 16.56 10.83 19.10
N LEU A 108 16.27 10.66 17.82
CA LEU A 108 15.00 10.11 17.34
C LEU A 108 14.89 8.62 17.65
N VAL A 109 13.75 8.22 18.23
CA VAL A 109 13.43 6.81 18.53
C VAL A 109 12.02 6.50 18.04
N LYS A 110 11.83 5.34 17.39
CA LYS A 110 10.52 4.85 16.93
C LYS A 110 9.65 4.41 18.10
N LEU A 111 8.37 4.77 18.09
CA LEU A 111 7.41 4.44 19.15
C LEU A 111 6.98 2.96 19.15
N ASN A 112 7.00 2.31 17.99
CA ASN A 112 6.60 0.91 17.81
C ASN A 112 7.79 0.07 17.34
N GLY A 113 8.81 -0.04 18.19
CA GLY A 113 10.10 -0.63 17.87
C GLY A 113 10.05 -1.92 17.04
N GLU A 114 10.69 -1.85 15.86
CA GLU A 114 11.75 -2.77 15.42
C GLU A 114 13.00 -1.93 15.12
#